data_AF-A0A2C6MCF2-F1
#
_entry.id   AF-A0A2C6MCF2-F1
#
_cell.length_a   1.000
_cell.length_b   1.000
_cell.length_c   1.000
_cell.angle_alpha   90.00
_cell.angle_beta   90.00
_cell.angle_gamma   90.00
#
_symmetry.space_group_name_H-M   'P 1'
#
loop_
_entity.id
_entity.type
_entity.pdbx_description
1 polymer ?
#
loop_
_entity_poly.entity_id
_entity_poly.type
_entity_poly.pdbx_seq_one_letter_code
_entity_poly.pdbx_strand_id
1 'polypeptide(L)'
;MFLKKITIKQEDKTYNYYKIVASYRDKDGKPKHRLIQNLGVMSEDDAERMKLILKAQQDSDLVLAKASDIVVTKHWLFLPIILLHSLWETYQLHHFFPDSLLIEAMVLNRCIEPLSKIHVVEWMQGTILPALFGSPNLPDDYAVYRELDFLNRQEDALQTHLYTQLKRLDPTVGEGFFYDITSTYMEGSHCMIAKLGYSRDHRPDLEQIVIALLITPQVHHFTGKCLKEILKTLPPYLVWLTILNNDSV
;
A
#
# COMPACT_ATOMS: atom_id res chain seq x y z
N MET A 1 -7.33 -10.31 -44.91
CA MET A 1 -7.99 -9.38 -45.86
C MET A 1 -7.58 -7.97 -45.48
N PHE A 2 -7.55 -6.99 -46.38
CA PHE A 2 -7.19 -5.64 -45.98
C PHE A 2 -7.87 -4.59 -46.86
N LEU A 3 -7.87 -3.35 -46.37
CA LEU A 3 -8.43 -2.21 -47.06
C LEU A 3 -7.41 -1.65 -48.07
N LYS A 4 -7.80 -1.56 -49.34
CA LYS A 4 -7.00 -0.98 -50.43
C LYS A 4 -7.61 0.35 -50.87
N LYS A 5 -6.77 1.40 -50.87
CA LYS A 5 -7.09 2.75 -51.38
C LYS A 5 -6.80 2.85 -52.88
N ILE A 6 -7.66 3.52 -53.62
CA ILE A 6 -7.50 3.87 -55.03
C ILE A 6 -7.82 5.35 -55.16
N THR A 7 -6.83 6.15 -55.56
CA THR A 7 -7.01 7.59 -55.75
C THR A 7 -7.25 7.88 -57.23
N ILE A 8 -8.36 8.56 -57.54
CA ILE A 8 -8.71 9.01 -58.89
C ILE A 8 -8.68 10.54 -58.88
N LYS A 9 -7.90 11.13 -59.79
CA LYS A 9 -7.89 12.57 -60.03
C LYS A 9 -8.75 12.85 -61.25
N GLN A 10 -9.79 13.67 -61.11
CA GLN A 10 -10.64 14.11 -62.20
C GLN A 10 -10.69 15.63 -62.19
N GLU A 11 -10.24 16.24 -63.28
CA GLU A 11 -10.05 17.69 -63.41
C GLU A 11 -9.26 18.26 -62.21
N ASP A 12 -9.95 18.93 -61.28
CA ASP A 12 -9.39 19.62 -60.10
C ASP A 12 -9.79 18.97 -58.75
N LYS A 13 -10.45 17.79 -58.79
CA LYS A 13 -10.90 17.06 -57.59
C LYS A 13 -10.24 15.69 -57.48
N THR A 14 -9.80 15.36 -56.27
CA THR A 14 -9.21 14.05 -55.94
C THR A 14 -10.21 13.22 -55.14
N TYR A 15 -10.57 12.04 -55.65
CA TYR A 15 -11.47 11.10 -54.99
C TYR A 15 -10.71 9.87 -54.52
N ASN A 16 -10.88 9.51 -53.24
CA ASN A 16 -10.32 8.30 -52.66
C ASN A 16 -11.40 7.22 -52.56
N TYR A 17 -11.24 6.15 -53.33
CA TYR A 17 -12.10 4.98 -53.32
C TYR A 17 -11.45 3.84 -52.55
N TYR A 18 -12.25 3.13 -51.75
CA TYR A 18 -11.78 2.05 -50.90
C TYR A 18 -12.44 0.72 -51.25
N LYS A 19 -11.65 -0.35 -51.16
CA LYS A 19 -12.07 -1.73 -51.47
C LYS A 19 -11.48 -2.70 -50.46
N ILE A 20 -12.23 -3.73 -50.08
CA ILE A 20 -11.71 -4.86 -49.29
C ILE A 20 -11.17 -5.90 -50.26
N VAL A 21 -9.92 -6.32 -50.05
CA VAL A 21 -9.25 -7.30 -50.90
C VAL A 21 -8.62 -8.43 -50.08
N ALA A 22 -8.52 -9.62 -50.69
CA ALA A 22 -7.78 -10.76 -50.14
C ALA A 22 -6.53 -11.01 -51.00
N SER A 23 -5.39 -11.25 -50.35
CA SER A 23 -4.18 -11.72 -51.04
C SER A 23 -4.33 -13.20 -51.41
N TYR A 24 -3.95 -13.54 -52.64
CA TYR A 24 -3.81 -14.91 -53.12
C TYR A 24 -2.60 -15.01 -54.06
N ARG A 25 -2.10 -16.22 -54.33
CA ARG A 25 -1.07 -16.45 -55.35
C ARG A 25 -1.70 -17.08 -56.59
N ASP A 26 -1.32 -16.63 -57.78
CA ASP A 26 -1.77 -17.24 -59.01
C ASP A 26 -1.01 -18.55 -59.32
N LYS A 27 -1.35 -19.20 -60.44
CA LYS A 27 -0.74 -20.45 -60.89
C LYS A 27 0.78 -20.34 -61.11
N ASP A 28 1.28 -19.13 -61.32
CA ASP A 28 2.71 -18.81 -61.52
C ASP A 28 3.38 -18.34 -60.22
N GLY A 29 2.70 -18.48 -59.07
CA GLY A 29 3.19 -18.10 -57.75
C GLY A 29 3.22 -16.60 -57.45
N LYS A 30 2.72 -15.75 -58.37
CA LYS A 30 2.74 -14.29 -58.22
C LYS A 30 1.63 -13.82 -57.26
N PRO A 31 1.94 -12.94 -56.30
CA PRO A 31 0.93 -12.40 -55.39
C PRO A 31 -0.04 -11.50 -56.16
N LYS A 32 -1.33 -11.77 -56.05
CA LYS A 32 -2.43 -10.99 -56.61
C LYS A 32 -3.47 -10.71 -55.53
N HIS A 33 -4.26 -9.66 -55.73
CA HIS A 33 -5.35 -9.30 -54.82
C HIS A 33 -6.68 -9.62 -55.48
N ARG A 34 -7.52 -10.41 -54.81
CA ARG A 34 -8.90 -10.68 -55.21
C ARG A 34 -9.80 -9.63 -54.57
N LEU A 35 -10.63 -8.99 -55.36
CA LEU A 35 -11.66 -8.08 -54.85
C LEU A 35 -12.68 -8.90 -54.05
N ILE A 36 -12.93 -8.49 -52.80
CA ILE A 36 -13.99 -9.06 -51.97
C ILE A 36 -15.21 -8.17 -52.01
N GLN A 37 -15.03 -6.88 -51.71
CA GLN A 37 -16.13 -5.92 -51.65
C GLN A 37 -15.66 -4.51 -52.06
N ASN A 38 -16.49 -3.79 -52.83
CA ASN A 38 -16.29 -2.36 -53.08
C ASN A 38 -16.99 -1.56 -51.97
N LEU A 39 -16.30 -0.60 -51.36
CA LEU A 39 -16.87 0.28 -50.33
C LEU A 39 -17.15 1.70 -50.84
N GLY A 40 -16.60 2.07 -52.00
CA GLY A 40 -16.85 3.38 -52.60
C GLY A 40 -16.00 4.49 -51.98
N VAL A 41 -16.51 5.73 -52.04
CA VAL A 41 -15.87 6.91 -51.46
C VAL A 41 -16.16 6.95 -49.96
N MET A 42 -15.13 7.17 -49.16
CA MET A 42 -15.24 7.40 -47.72
C MET A 42 -14.16 8.39 -47.26
N SER A 43 -14.35 8.96 -46.06
CA SER A 43 -13.35 9.79 -45.41
C SER A 43 -12.09 8.97 -45.05
N GLU A 44 -10.97 9.64 -44.85
CA GLU A 44 -9.76 8.95 -44.36
C GLU A 44 -9.97 8.37 -42.96
N ASP A 45 -10.73 9.06 -42.11
CA ASP A 45 -11.05 8.61 -40.75
C ASP A 45 -11.88 7.33 -40.74
N ASP A 46 -12.89 7.23 -41.60
CA ASP A 46 -13.70 6.01 -41.74
C ASP A 46 -12.87 4.86 -42.34
N ALA A 47 -11.93 5.17 -43.24
CA ALA A 47 -11.01 4.19 -43.78
C ALA A 47 -10.05 3.63 -42.70
N GLU A 48 -9.54 4.47 -41.81
CA GLU A 48 -8.71 4.01 -40.68
C GLU A 48 -9.51 3.15 -39.69
N ARG A 49 -10.75 3.55 -39.38
CA ARG A 49 -11.66 2.72 -38.55
C ARG A 49 -11.92 1.36 -39.19
N MET A 50 -12.17 1.32 -40.49
CA MET A 50 -12.36 0.06 -41.23
C MET A 50 -11.10 -0.81 -41.25
N LYS A 51 -9.91 -0.22 -41.38
CA LYS A 51 -8.63 -0.95 -41.25
C LYS A 51 -8.49 -1.59 -39.87
N LEU A 52 -8.80 -0.85 -38.79
CA LEU A 52 -8.76 -1.36 -37.42
C LEU A 52 -9.72 -2.54 -37.22
N ILE A 53 -10.96 -2.45 -37.71
CA ILE A 53 -11.94 -3.55 -37.64
C ILE A 53 -11.42 -4.79 -38.38
N LEU A 54 -10.91 -4.62 -39.60
CA LEU A 54 -10.37 -5.74 -40.39
C LEU A 54 -9.13 -6.38 -39.75
N LYS A 55 -8.30 -5.58 -39.08
CA LYS A 55 -7.13 -6.06 -38.35
C LYS A 55 -7.55 -6.83 -37.10
N ALA A 56 -8.48 -6.30 -36.31
CA ALA A 56 -9.02 -6.98 -35.12
C ALA A 56 -9.71 -8.32 -35.45
N GLN A 57 -10.35 -8.44 -36.62
CA GLN A 57 -10.93 -9.71 -37.06
C GLN A 57 -9.87 -10.77 -37.43
N GLN A 58 -8.66 -10.35 -37.80
CA GLN A 58 -7.58 -11.25 -38.23
C GLN A 58 -6.58 -11.59 -37.12
N ASP A 59 -6.53 -10.76 -36.09
CA ASP A 59 -5.58 -10.84 -34.99
C ASP A 59 -6.37 -11.10 -33.70
N SER A 60 -6.23 -12.31 -33.14
CA SER A 60 -6.94 -12.71 -31.93
C SER A 60 -6.57 -11.88 -30.71
N ASP A 61 -5.42 -11.21 -30.74
CA ASP A 61 -4.93 -10.39 -29.63
C ASP A 61 -5.52 -8.97 -29.65
N LEU A 62 -6.19 -8.58 -30.74
CA LEU A 62 -6.83 -7.27 -30.87
C LEU A 62 -8.34 -7.36 -30.59
N VAL A 63 -8.76 -6.75 -29.49
CA VAL A 63 -10.17 -6.64 -29.11
C VAL A 63 -10.70 -5.25 -29.44
N LEU A 64 -11.80 -5.19 -30.21
CA LEU A 64 -12.54 -3.95 -30.45
C LEU A 64 -13.66 -3.84 -29.42
N ALA A 65 -13.52 -2.93 -28.46
CA ALA A 65 -14.52 -2.67 -27.43
C ALA A 65 -14.93 -1.18 -27.46
N LYS A 66 -16.18 -0.88 -27.09
CA LYS A 66 -16.53 0.51 -26.79
C LYS A 66 -15.84 0.92 -25.49
N ALA A 67 -15.54 2.20 -25.35
CA ALA A 67 -15.02 2.71 -24.08
C ALA A 67 -15.97 2.41 -22.90
N SER A 68 -17.29 2.38 -23.15
CA SER A 68 -18.31 1.99 -22.16
C SER A 68 -18.24 0.54 -21.71
N ASP A 69 -17.60 -0.32 -22.51
CA ASP A 69 -17.52 -1.77 -22.26
C ASP A 69 -16.23 -2.12 -21.50
N ILE A 70 -15.30 -1.16 -21.37
CA ILE A 70 -14.07 -1.32 -20.59
C ILE A 70 -14.42 -1.08 -19.12
N VAL A 71 -14.43 -2.16 -18.35
CA VAL A 71 -14.69 -2.13 -16.90
C VAL A 71 -13.47 -2.63 -16.13
N VAL A 72 -13.09 -1.90 -15.09
CA VAL A 72 -12.05 -2.33 -14.15
C VAL A 72 -12.68 -3.36 -13.22
N THR A 73 -12.29 -4.62 -13.35
CA THR A 73 -12.82 -5.73 -12.53
C THR A 73 -12.07 -5.89 -11.21
N LYS A 74 -10.79 -5.52 -11.18
CA LYS A 74 -9.93 -5.55 -10.00
C LYS A 74 -8.99 -4.36 -10.04
N HIS A 75 -8.73 -3.79 -8.87
CA HIS A 75 -7.74 -2.75 -8.67
C HIS A 75 -6.97 -3.03 -7.39
N TRP A 76 -5.75 -2.52 -7.30
CA TRP A 76 -4.96 -2.57 -6.08
C TRP A 76 -4.93 -1.20 -5.42
N LEU A 77 -5.02 -1.19 -4.10
CA LEU A 77 -4.66 -0.02 -3.29
C LEU A 77 -3.17 0.25 -3.51
N PHE A 78 -2.88 1.33 -4.24
CA PHE A 78 -1.53 1.69 -4.64
C PHE A 78 -1.02 2.91 -3.87
N LEU A 79 -1.62 4.08 -4.09
CA LEU A 79 -1.09 5.35 -3.58
C LEU A 79 -0.95 5.39 -2.04
N PRO A 80 -1.93 4.96 -1.23
CA PRO A 80 -1.79 4.93 0.22
C PRO A 80 -0.66 3.99 0.68
N ILE A 81 -0.49 2.86 -0.01
CA ILE A 81 0.54 1.87 0.31
C ILE A 81 1.93 2.44 0.02
N ILE A 82 2.14 3.00 -1.17
CA ILE A 82 3.44 3.58 -1.55
C ILE A 82 3.81 4.76 -0.65
N LEU A 83 2.84 5.58 -0.25
CA LEU A 83 3.09 6.68 0.68
C LEU A 83 3.60 6.16 2.03
N LEU A 84 2.90 5.20 2.62
CA LEU A 84 3.29 4.63 3.92
C LEU A 84 4.57 3.79 3.84
N HIS A 85 4.76 3.06 2.74
CA HIS A 85 6.01 2.37 2.45
C HIS A 85 7.18 3.37 2.35
N SER A 86 6.99 4.55 1.73
CA SER A 86 8.05 5.57 1.73
C SER A 86 8.40 6.09 3.12
N LEU A 87 7.43 6.14 4.04
CA LEU A 87 7.69 6.49 5.44
C LEU A 87 8.44 5.34 6.12
N TRP A 88 8.03 4.09 5.88
CA TRP A 88 8.75 2.90 6.35
C TRP A 88 10.23 2.93 5.94
N GLU A 89 10.51 3.29 4.68
CA GLU A 89 11.85 3.51 4.15
C GLU A 89 12.57 4.69 4.82
N THR A 90 11.88 5.81 5.01
CA THR A 90 12.43 7.03 5.63
C THR A 90 12.89 6.78 7.06
N TYR A 91 12.12 6.00 7.82
CA TYR A 91 12.45 5.54 9.17
C TYR A 91 13.37 4.31 9.18
N GLN A 92 13.90 3.90 8.03
CA GLN A 92 14.83 2.76 7.89
C GLN A 92 14.28 1.47 8.53
N LEU A 93 12.97 1.27 8.48
CA LEU A 93 12.33 0.10 9.09
C LEU A 93 12.57 -1.16 8.26
N HIS A 94 12.83 -1.06 6.95
CA HIS A 94 13.28 -2.20 6.13
C HIS A 94 14.64 -2.75 6.55
N HIS A 95 15.53 -1.91 7.08
CA HIS A 95 16.81 -2.38 7.64
C HIS A 95 16.62 -3.04 9.01
N PHE A 96 15.71 -2.50 9.82
CA PHE A 96 15.40 -3.06 11.13
C PHE A 96 14.64 -4.39 11.04
N PHE A 97 13.71 -4.47 10.08
CA PHE A 97 12.84 -5.61 9.79
C PHE A 97 13.07 -6.09 8.35
N PRO A 98 14.20 -6.78 8.08
CA PRO A 98 14.47 -7.31 6.75
C PRO A 98 13.39 -8.32 6.36
N ASP A 99 12.91 -8.23 5.11
CA ASP A 99 11.93 -9.14 4.49
C ASP A 99 10.63 -9.33 5.30
N SER A 100 10.24 -8.35 6.12
CA SER A 100 9.11 -8.48 7.06
C SER A 100 7.78 -7.99 6.49
N LEU A 101 7.33 -8.62 5.40
CA LEU A 101 6.07 -8.28 4.69
C LEU A 101 4.88 -8.11 5.64
N LEU A 102 4.67 -9.06 6.55
CA LEU A 102 3.52 -9.06 7.45
C LEU A 102 3.59 -7.97 8.52
N ILE A 103 4.79 -7.60 8.98
CA ILE A 103 4.96 -6.53 9.95
C ILE A 103 4.58 -5.20 9.29
N GLU A 104 5.12 -4.94 8.10
CA GLU A 104 4.76 -3.74 7.34
C GLU A 104 3.26 -3.74 7.00
N ALA A 105 2.71 -4.86 6.55
CA ALA A 105 1.27 -4.99 6.26
C ALA A 105 0.40 -4.66 7.48
N MET A 106 0.77 -5.11 8.68
CA MET A 106 0.04 -4.79 9.91
C MET A 106 0.06 -3.30 10.24
N VAL A 107 1.20 -2.63 10.04
CA VAL A 107 1.35 -1.20 10.28
C VAL A 107 0.53 -0.40 9.26
N LEU A 108 0.68 -0.73 7.98
CA LEU A 108 -0.06 -0.08 6.90
C LEU A 108 -1.58 -0.29 7.03
N ASN A 109 -2.02 -1.51 7.37
CA ASN A 109 -3.42 -1.80 7.64
C ASN A 109 -3.96 -0.93 8.77
N ARG A 110 -3.19 -0.75 9.87
CA ARG A 110 -3.60 0.11 10.99
C ARG A 110 -3.78 1.58 10.60
N CYS A 111 -3.01 2.06 9.63
CA CYS A 111 -3.10 3.43 9.14
C CYS A 111 -4.20 3.66 8.10
N ILE A 112 -4.52 2.64 7.30
CA ILE A 112 -5.45 2.76 6.16
C ILE A 112 -6.85 2.26 6.52
N GLU A 113 -6.94 1.01 6.95
CA GLU A 113 -8.20 0.30 7.17
C GLU A 113 -8.02 -0.68 8.32
N PRO A 114 -8.16 -0.23 9.58
CA PRO A 114 -7.82 -1.03 10.74
C PRO A 114 -8.77 -2.21 10.88
N LEU A 115 -8.29 -3.40 10.50
CA LEU A 115 -9.02 -4.66 10.60
C LEU A 115 -8.49 -5.49 11.77
N SER A 116 -9.25 -6.55 12.08
CA SER A 116 -8.75 -7.58 13.00
C SER A 116 -7.53 -8.28 12.40
N LYS A 117 -6.62 -8.78 13.26
CA LYS A 117 -5.32 -9.32 12.84
C LYS A 117 -5.43 -10.48 11.87
N ILE A 118 -6.45 -11.33 12.02
CA ILE A 118 -6.69 -12.48 11.15
C ILE A 118 -7.06 -12.08 9.71
N HIS A 119 -7.60 -10.87 9.50
CA HIS A 119 -7.98 -10.37 8.17
C HIS A 119 -6.87 -9.57 7.45
N VAL A 120 -5.69 -9.40 8.07
CA VAL A 120 -4.61 -8.58 7.48
C VAL A 120 -4.06 -9.21 6.20
N VAL A 121 -3.91 -10.54 6.17
CA VAL A 121 -3.41 -11.24 4.99
C VAL A 121 -4.40 -11.15 3.83
N GLU A 122 -5.69 -11.36 4.11
CA GLU A 122 -6.77 -11.17 3.14
C GLU A 122 -6.79 -9.75 2.59
N TRP A 123 -6.76 -8.74 3.47
CA TRP A 123 -6.72 -7.33 3.08
C TRP A 123 -5.52 -7.00 2.17
N MET A 124 -4.34 -7.53 2.51
CA MET A 124 -3.10 -7.28 1.78
C MET A 124 -3.18 -7.76 0.31
N GLN A 125 -4.00 -8.76 -0.02
CA GLN A 125 -4.23 -9.22 -1.40
C GLN A 125 -4.85 -8.12 -2.30
N GLY A 126 -5.59 -7.19 -1.69
CA GLY A 126 -6.17 -6.03 -2.37
C GLY A 126 -5.21 -4.86 -2.55
N THR A 127 -3.93 -5.02 -2.17
CA THR A 127 -2.93 -3.95 -2.16
C THR A 127 -1.76 -4.25 -3.10
N ILE A 128 -0.95 -3.23 -3.41
CA ILE A 128 0.32 -3.43 -4.15
C ILE A 128 1.43 -4.06 -3.30
N LEU A 129 1.28 -4.14 -1.98
CA LEU A 129 2.34 -4.52 -1.05
C LEU A 129 2.98 -5.89 -1.35
N PRO A 130 2.24 -6.96 -1.66
CA PRO A 130 2.86 -8.24 -2.04
C PRO A 130 3.78 -8.15 -3.26
N ALA A 131 3.43 -7.30 -4.23
CA ALA A 131 4.22 -7.09 -5.43
C ALA A 131 5.53 -6.34 -5.13
N LEU A 132 5.53 -5.41 -4.17
CA LEU A 132 6.75 -4.72 -3.71
C LEU A 132 7.77 -5.69 -3.09
N PHE A 133 7.27 -6.68 -2.36
CA PHE A 133 8.10 -7.71 -1.72
C PHE A 133 8.44 -8.89 -2.65
N GLY A 134 7.96 -8.88 -3.90
CA GLY A 134 8.16 -10.01 -4.81
C GLY A 134 7.60 -11.33 -4.29
N SER A 135 6.57 -11.28 -3.44
CA SER A 135 6.02 -12.45 -2.75
C SER A 135 4.66 -12.85 -3.35
N PRO A 136 4.64 -13.73 -4.36
CA PRO A 136 3.40 -14.15 -5.02
C PRO A 136 2.53 -15.06 -4.14
N ASN A 137 3.15 -15.74 -3.16
CA ASN A 137 2.47 -16.65 -2.24
C ASN A 137 2.44 -16.01 -0.86
N LEU A 138 1.24 -15.62 -0.43
CA LEU A 138 1.05 -15.08 0.91
C LEU A 138 1.03 -16.19 1.95
N PRO A 139 1.51 -15.91 3.18
CA PRO A 139 1.46 -16.86 4.28
C PRO A 139 0.01 -17.07 4.75
N ASP A 140 -0.20 -18.04 5.65
CA ASP A 140 -1.49 -18.29 6.29
C ASP A 140 -1.91 -17.12 7.20
N ASP A 141 -3.22 -16.95 7.42
CA ASP A 141 -3.77 -15.86 8.25
C ASP A 141 -3.24 -15.87 9.70
N TYR A 142 -2.82 -17.02 10.23
CA TYR A 142 -2.27 -17.13 11.59
C TYR A 142 -0.79 -16.75 11.67
N ALA A 143 -0.09 -16.60 10.55
CA ALA A 143 1.29 -16.13 10.52
C ALA A 143 1.46 -14.77 11.17
N VAL A 144 0.43 -13.92 11.09
CA VAL A 144 0.36 -12.60 11.73
C VAL A 144 0.62 -12.69 13.24
N TYR A 145 0.14 -13.73 13.93
CA TYR A 145 0.35 -13.87 15.38
C TYR A 145 1.79 -14.24 15.73
N ARG A 146 2.46 -15.05 14.89
CA ARG A 146 3.88 -15.37 15.08
C ARG A 146 4.75 -14.13 14.91
N GLU A 147 4.40 -13.28 13.94
CA GLU A 147 5.06 -11.99 13.73
C GLU A 147 4.83 -11.02 14.89
N LEU A 148 3.66 -11.03 15.52
CA LEU A 148 3.41 -10.23 16.71
C LEU A 148 4.29 -10.66 17.89
N ASP A 149 4.47 -11.97 18.10
CA ASP A 149 5.38 -12.49 19.14
C ASP A 149 6.84 -12.07 18.87
N PHE A 150 7.25 -12.09 17.59
CA PHE A 150 8.57 -11.60 17.19
C PHE A 150 8.71 -10.10 17.43
N LEU A 151 7.74 -9.30 16.98
CA LEU A 151 7.70 -7.84 17.15
C LEU A 151 7.78 -7.45 18.64
N ASN A 152 7.05 -8.16 19.50
CA ASN A 152 7.05 -7.93 20.94
C ASN A 152 8.44 -8.12 21.57
N ARG A 153 9.25 -9.06 21.07
CA ARG A 153 10.63 -9.27 21.56
C ARG A 153 11.58 -8.16 21.13
N GLN A 154 11.26 -7.43 20.07
CA GLN A 154 12.09 -6.35 19.53
C GLN A 154 11.70 -4.97 20.08
N GLU A 155 10.73 -4.87 20.99
CA GLU A 155 10.16 -3.60 21.44
C GLU A 155 11.22 -2.56 21.85
N ASP A 156 12.10 -2.91 22.80
CA ASP A 156 13.13 -2.00 23.33
C ASP A 156 14.11 -1.55 22.21
N ALA A 157 14.49 -2.46 21.32
CA ALA A 157 15.38 -2.18 20.19
C ALA A 157 14.71 -1.29 19.13
N LEU A 158 13.44 -1.56 18.83
CA LEU A 158 12.64 -0.80 17.87
C LEU A 158 12.43 0.64 18.35
N GLN A 159 12.10 0.84 19.61
CA GLN A 159 11.95 2.17 20.20
C GLN A 159 13.26 2.97 20.10
N THR A 160 14.40 2.34 20.40
CA THR A 160 15.73 2.95 20.27
C THR A 160 16.03 3.34 18.82
N HIS A 161 15.71 2.46 17.87
CA HIS A 161 15.86 2.72 16.44
C HIS A 161 15.01 3.92 16.01
N LEU A 162 13.71 3.90 16.33
CA LEU A 162 12.79 4.98 15.98
C LEU A 162 13.21 6.33 16.56
N TYR A 163 13.64 6.38 17.83
CA TYR A 163 14.18 7.59 18.44
C TYR A 163 15.41 8.12 17.69
N THR A 164 16.33 7.22 17.33
CA THR A 164 17.53 7.59 16.57
C THR A 164 17.19 8.16 15.20
N GLN A 165 16.22 7.56 14.51
CA GLN A 165 15.75 8.05 13.21
C GLN A 165 15.02 9.38 13.33
N LEU A 166 14.17 9.55 14.35
CA LEU A 166 13.49 10.81 14.62
C LEU A 166 14.50 11.92 14.89
N LYS A 167 15.51 11.68 15.73
CA LYS A 167 16.58 12.65 16.02
C LYS A 167 17.44 13.00 14.80
N ARG A 168 17.60 12.04 13.87
CA ARG A 168 18.27 12.26 12.58
C ARG A 168 17.45 13.18 11.67
N LEU A 169 16.12 13.03 11.65
CA LEU A 169 15.22 13.82 10.82
C LEU A 169 14.95 15.20 11.42
N ASP A 170 14.86 15.28 12.75
CA ASP A 170 14.63 16.48 13.53
C ASP A 170 15.56 16.48 14.75
N PRO A 171 16.68 17.22 14.71
CA PRO A 171 17.62 17.32 15.83
C PRO A 171 17.02 17.91 17.11
N THR A 172 15.89 18.63 17.01
CA THR A 172 15.20 19.24 18.16
C THR A 172 14.42 18.21 18.98
N VAL A 173 14.23 17.00 18.44
CA VAL A 173 13.65 15.87 19.18
C VAL A 173 14.54 15.55 20.40
N GLY A 174 13.98 15.77 21.59
CA GLY A 174 14.68 15.59 22.86
C GLY A 174 14.98 16.89 23.61
N GLU A 175 14.76 18.06 23.02
CA GLU A 175 14.98 19.36 23.69
C GLU A 175 13.91 19.67 24.76
N GLY A 176 12.75 19.04 24.66
CA GLY A 176 11.68 19.18 25.63
C GLY A 176 10.60 18.12 25.41
N PHE A 177 9.84 17.85 26.47
CA PHE A 177 8.74 16.91 26.43
C PHE A 177 7.56 17.42 27.23
N PHE A 178 6.37 17.27 26.67
CA PHE A 178 5.13 17.28 27.42
C PHE A 178 4.88 15.88 27.95
N TYR A 179 4.60 15.81 29.23
CA TYR A 179 4.38 14.56 29.94
C TYR A 179 3.09 14.66 30.72
N ASP A 180 2.19 13.72 30.48
CA ASP A 180 0.96 13.57 31.24
C ASP A 180 0.80 12.11 31.68
N ILE A 181 0.18 11.92 32.84
CA ILE A 181 -0.13 10.61 33.40
C ILE A 181 -1.61 10.51 33.75
N THR A 182 -2.20 9.39 33.38
CA THR A 182 -3.53 9.00 33.80
C THR A 182 -3.52 7.58 34.32
N SER A 183 -4.53 7.22 35.10
CA SER A 183 -4.72 5.86 35.63
C SER A 183 -6.10 5.39 35.23
N THR A 184 -6.25 4.11 34.92
CA THR A 184 -7.56 3.49 34.71
C THR A 184 -7.64 2.18 35.48
N TYR A 185 -8.84 1.81 35.94
CA TYR A 185 -9.08 0.59 36.69
C TYR A 185 -9.38 -0.60 35.78
N MET A 186 -9.10 -1.79 36.28
CA MET A 186 -9.35 -3.07 35.63
C MET A 186 -10.42 -3.85 36.39
N GLU A 187 -11.41 -4.39 35.67
CA GLU A 187 -12.44 -5.25 36.26
C GLU A 187 -12.03 -6.73 36.28
N GLY A 188 -11.08 -7.13 35.42
CA GLY A 188 -10.54 -8.49 35.38
C GLY A 188 -9.37 -8.69 36.34
N SER A 189 -9.09 -9.94 36.71
CA SER A 189 -8.08 -10.31 37.71
C SER A 189 -6.78 -10.92 37.15
N HIS A 190 -6.60 -10.90 35.82
CA HIS A 190 -5.50 -11.61 35.14
C HIS A 190 -4.57 -10.66 34.36
N CYS A 191 -4.60 -9.36 34.64
CA CYS A 191 -3.74 -8.41 33.98
C CYS A 191 -2.38 -8.33 34.69
N MET A 192 -1.31 -8.85 34.08
CA MET A 192 0.02 -8.95 34.70
C MET A 192 0.67 -7.62 35.11
N ILE A 193 0.12 -6.50 34.62
CA ILE A 193 0.63 -5.14 34.82
C ILE A 193 -0.34 -4.28 35.64
N ALA A 194 -1.49 -4.82 36.04
CA ALA A 194 -2.45 -4.13 36.88
C ALA A 194 -2.13 -4.40 38.35
N LYS A 195 -2.27 -3.37 39.18
CA LYS A 195 -2.00 -3.43 40.62
C LYS A 195 -2.92 -2.51 41.40
N LEU A 196 -3.31 -2.88 42.61
CA LEU A 196 -4.02 -1.96 43.52
C LEU A 196 -3.19 -0.71 43.78
N GLY A 197 -3.85 0.45 43.87
CA GLY A 197 -3.22 1.71 44.21
C GLY A 197 -4.10 2.91 43.88
N TYR A 198 -3.48 4.08 43.68
CA TYR A 198 -4.22 5.34 43.54
C TYR A 198 -5.11 5.33 42.30
N SER A 199 -6.42 5.47 42.51
CA SER A 199 -7.41 5.49 41.44
C SER A 199 -7.94 6.91 41.25
N ARG A 200 -7.65 7.51 40.10
CA ARG A 200 -8.26 8.80 39.68
C ARG A 200 -9.77 8.70 39.48
N ASP A 201 -10.26 7.49 39.22
CA ASP A 201 -11.68 7.19 39.03
C ASP A 201 -12.40 6.81 40.33
N HIS A 202 -11.77 7.01 41.49
CA HIS A 202 -12.32 6.71 42.82
C HIS A 202 -12.67 5.23 43.02
N ARG A 203 -11.91 4.31 42.39
CA ARG A 203 -12.03 2.85 42.53
C ARG A 203 -10.79 2.21 43.15
N PRO A 204 -10.43 2.55 44.42
CA PRO A 204 -9.27 1.96 45.09
C PRO A 204 -9.44 0.47 45.38
N ASP A 205 -10.66 -0.06 45.24
CA ASP A 205 -11.02 -1.46 45.36
C ASP A 205 -10.57 -2.31 44.16
N LEU A 206 -10.23 -1.69 43.03
CA LEU A 206 -9.85 -2.37 41.80
C LEU A 206 -8.38 -2.17 41.45
N GLU A 207 -7.80 -3.14 40.75
CA GLU A 207 -6.45 -3.01 40.19
C GLU A 207 -6.42 -1.86 39.17
N GLN A 208 -5.34 -1.09 39.16
CA GLN A 208 -5.14 0.05 38.28
C GLN A 208 -3.98 -0.22 37.31
N ILE A 209 -4.05 0.42 36.15
CA ILE A 209 -2.94 0.58 35.21
C ILE A 209 -2.69 2.07 35.04
N VAL A 210 -1.43 2.48 35.12
CA VAL A 210 -1.02 3.86 34.83
C VAL A 210 -0.51 3.96 33.40
N ILE A 211 -1.02 4.94 32.68
CA ILE A 211 -0.66 5.28 31.31
C ILE A 211 0.04 6.62 31.35
N ALA A 212 1.28 6.69 30.86
CA ALA A 212 1.90 7.98 30.54
C ALA A 212 1.91 8.23 29.03
N LEU A 213 1.74 9.49 28.71
CA LEU A 213 1.88 10.02 27.36
C LEU A 213 3.06 11.00 27.34
N LEU A 214 4.01 10.74 26.46
CA LEU A 214 5.15 11.63 26.20
C LEU A 214 5.04 12.17 24.78
N ILE A 215 5.08 13.49 24.62
CA ILE A 215 4.98 14.18 23.32
C ILE A 215 6.08 15.23 23.24
N THR A 216 6.72 15.40 22.08
CA THR A 216 7.61 16.55 21.85
C THR A 216 6.82 17.82 21.54
N PRO A 217 7.41 19.02 21.71
CA PRO A 217 6.79 20.29 21.29
C PRO A 217 6.31 20.34 19.83
N GLN A 218 6.97 19.60 18.96
CA GLN A 218 6.66 19.45 17.53
C GLN A 218 5.62 18.35 17.23
N VAL A 219 4.98 17.80 18.26
CA VAL A 219 3.90 16.79 18.19
C VAL A 219 4.35 15.43 17.64
N HIS A 220 5.60 15.03 17.87
CA HIS A 220 6.00 13.63 17.70
C HIS A 220 5.52 12.83 18.92
N HIS A 221 4.68 11.83 18.69
CA HIS A 221 4.15 10.97 19.75
C HIS A 221 5.10 9.80 20.03
N PHE A 222 5.44 9.59 21.30
CA PHE A 222 6.22 8.44 21.75
C PHE A 222 5.33 7.56 22.64
N THR A 223 5.31 6.25 22.35
CA THR A 223 4.65 5.25 23.20
C THR A 223 5.68 4.22 23.68
N GLY A 224 5.53 3.76 24.92
CA GLY A 224 6.39 2.73 25.52
C GLY A 224 7.73 3.22 26.07
N LYS A 225 8.63 2.27 26.37
CA LYS A 225 9.97 2.44 26.98
C LYS A 225 10.99 3.21 26.14
N CYS A 226 10.57 3.95 25.11
CA CYS A 226 11.38 4.97 24.44
C CYS A 226 11.93 6.00 25.46
N LEU A 227 11.25 6.10 26.62
CA LEU A 227 11.74 6.75 27.82
C LEU A 227 13.13 6.28 28.26
N LYS A 228 13.56 5.01 28.17
CA LYS A 228 14.84 4.58 28.75
C LYS A 228 16.06 5.30 28.15
N GLU A 229 16.10 5.51 26.84
CA GLU A 229 17.22 6.21 26.19
C GLU A 229 17.13 7.74 26.37
N ILE A 230 15.91 8.29 26.38
CA ILE A 230 15.65 9.71 26.68
C ILE A 230 15.95 10.02 28.16
N LEU A 231 15.56 9.14 29.08
CA LEU A 231 15.80 9.23 30.53
C LEU A 231 17.29 9.10 30.88
N LYS A 232 18.10 8.38 30.09
CA LYS A 232 19.57 8.36 30.26
C LYS A 232 20.21 9.73 30.03
N THR A 233 19.55 10.63 29.30
CA THR A 233 20.01 12.01 29.09
C THR A 233 19.43 13.01 30.10
N LEU A 234 18.48 12.57 30.93
CA LEU A 234 17.91 13.34 32.02
C LEU A 234 18.68 13.05 33.32
N PRO A 235 18.80 14.03 34.24
CA PRO A 235 19.55 13.84 35.46
C PRO A 235 19.00 12.68 36.33
N PRO A 236 19.85 12.00 37.13
CA PRO A 236 19.58 10.71 37.77
C PRO A 236 18.43 10.68 38.81
N TYR A 237 17.73 11.79 39.01
CA TYR A 237 16.61 11.95 39.94
C TYR A 237 15.23 11.88 39.28
N LEU A 238 15.13 11.69 37.95
CA LEU A 238 13.88 11.35 37.28
C LEU A 238 13.91 9.90 36.81
N VAL A 239 13.23 9.01 37.54
CA VAL A 239 13.19 7.58 37.21
C VAL A 239 11.75 7.11 36.98
N TRP A 240 11.58 6.37 35.87
CA TRP A 240 10.52 5.43 35.45
C TRP A 240 9.30 5.96 34.68
N LEU A 241 9.18 5.50 33.41
CA LEU A 241 7.89 5.02 32.87
C LEU A 241 8.03 4.02 31.72
N THR A 242 8.00 2.75 32.11
CA THR A 242 7.21 1.69 31.46
C THR A 242 5.79 1.81 32.02
N ILE A 243 4.74 1.19 31.45
CA ILE A 243 3.44 1.00 32.14
C ILE A 243 3.70 0.83 33.65
N LEU A 244 3.34 1.82 34.47
CA LEU A 244 3.79 1.83 35.87
C LEU A 244 3.03 0.72 36.58
N ASN A 245 3.78 -0.23 37.12
CA ASN A 245 3.31 -0.92 38.30
C ASN A 245 3.18 0.12 39.42
N ASN A 246 2.07 0.10 40.15
CA ASN A 246 1.71 1.03 41.23
C ASN A 246 2.71 1.15 42.40
N ASP A 247 3.85 0.45 42.36
CA ASP A 247 4.83 0.43 43.45
C ASP A 247 5.74 1.68 43.48
N SER A 248 5.57 2.61 42.54
CA SER A 248 6.46 3.78 42.35
C SER A 248 5.78 5.14 42.61
N VAL A 249 4.60 5.15 43.24
CA VAL A 249 3.91 6.37 43.71
C VAL A 249 3.95 6.44 45.23
#